data_AF-A0A8I2JZ51-F1
#
_entry.id   AF-A0A8I2JZ51-F1
#
_cell.length_a   1.000
_cell.length_b   1.000
_cell.length_c   1.000
_cell.angle_alpha   90.00
_cell.angle_beta   90.00
_cell.angle_gamma   90.00
#
_symmetry.space_group_name_H-M   'P 1'
#
loop_
_entity.id
_entity.type
_entity.pdbx_description
1 polymer ?
#
loop_
_entity_poly.entity_id
_entity_poly.type
_entity_poly.pdbx_seq_one_letter_code
_entity_poly.pdbx_strand_id
1 'polypeptide(L)' 'MDYVFPGNIIIKWHNRTVEEGQEQLVRYLDTLGLRQGYLVIFDPGDKEWEEKLYYKETDYNGKKIIMIGL' A
#
# COMPACT_ATOMS: atom_id res chain seq x y z
N MET A 1 5.28 5.98 10.56
CA MET A 1 6.19 4.85 10.80
C MET A 1 5.74 3.74 9.88
N ASP A 2 6.66 3.19 9.09
CA ASP A 2 6.34 2.18 8.07
C ASP A 2 6.73 0.80 8.62
N TYR A 3 5.83 -0.18 8.45
CA TYR A 3 6.10 -1.56 8.86
C TYR A 3 6.15 -2.46 7.64
N VAL A 4 7.19 -3.31 7.58
CA VAL A 4 7.38 -4.33 6.55
C VAL A 4 7.24 -5.69 7.22
N PHE A 5 6.25 -6.47 6.79
CA PHE A 5 6.02 -7.82 7.32
C PHE A 5 6.56 -8.88 6.34
N PRO A 6 6.99 -10.04 6.85
CA PRO A 6 7.22 -11.22 6.00
C PRO A 6 5.90 -11.58 5.30
N GLY A 7 5.88 -11.56 3.97
CA GLY A 7 4.66 -11.78 3.16
C GLY A 7 4.26 -10.67 2.18
N ASN A 8 5.15 -9.71 1.88
CA ASN A 8 4.97 -8.66 0.85
C ASN A 8 3.96 -7.57 1.22
N ILE A 9 3.87 -7.27 2.51
CA ILE A 9 2.92 -6.29 3.05
C ILE A 9 3.70 -5.07 3.56
N ILE A 10 3.29 -3.89 3.11
CA ILE A 10 3.72 -2.60 3.65
C ILE A 10 2.51 -1.90 4.26
N ILE A 11 2.65 -1.48 5.52
CA ILE A 11 1.64 -0.69 6.22
C ILE A 11 2.08 0.77 6.30
N LYS A 12 1.16 1.68 5.96
CA LYS A 12 1.38 3.12 5.93
C LYS A 12 0.35 3.89 6.76
N TRP A 13 0.85 4.91 7.45
CA TRP A 13 0.06 5.93 8.15
C TRP A 13 0.08 7.24 7.35
N HIS A 14 -1.11 7.82 7.12
CA HIS A 14 -1.52 8.93 6.23
C HIS A 14 -0.53 10.09 5.88
N ASN A 15 0.59 10.28 6.57
CA ASN A 15 1.49 11.42 6.31
C ASN A 15 2.23 11.40 4.95
N ARG A 16 1.90 10.48 4.04
CA ARG A 16 2.51 10.33 2.71
C ARG A 16 1.44 10.00 1.66
N THR A 17 1.68 10.37 0.41
CA THR A 17 0.72 10.12 -0.68
C THR A 17 0.69 8.63 -1.05
N VAL A 18 -0.41 8.20 -1.69
CA VAL A 18 -0.54 6.82 -2.20
C VAL A 18 0.60 6.47 -3.16
N GLU A 19 0.99 7.43 -4.00
CA GLU A 19 2.06 7.26 -5.00
C GLU A 19 3.42 6.99 -4.35
N GLU A 20 3.79 7.74 -3.30
CA GLU A 20 5.02 7.47 -2.54
C GLU A 20 5.02 6.06 -1.91
N GLY A 21 3.85 5.61 -1.44
CA GLY A 21 3.65 4.25 -0.93
C GLY A 21 3.83 3.18 -1.99
N GLN A 22 3.30 3.41 -3.19
CA GLN A 22 3.44 2.51 -4.34
C GLN A 22 4.89 2.40 -4.79
N GLU A 23 5.61 3.52 -4.93
CA GLU A 23 7.02 3.49 -5.32
C GLU A 23 7.88 2.72 -4.31
N GLN A 24 7.66 2.94 -3.00
CA GLN A 24 8.40 2.23 -1.96
C GLN A 24 8.10 0.73 -1.99
N LEU A 25 6.84 0.35 -2.19
CA LEU A 25 6.46 -1.05 -2.33
C LEU A 25 7.11 -1.69 -3.54
N VAL A 26 7.11 -1.04 -4.71
CA VAL A 26 7.80 -1.58 -5.90
C VAL A 26 9.29 -1.78 -5.66
N ARG A 27 9.98 -0.78 -5.08
CA ARG A 27 11.41 -0.91 -4.72
C ARG A 27 11.67 -2.12 -3.81
N TYR A 28 10.78 -2.33 -2.84
CA TYR A 28 10.86 -3.49 -1.96
C TYR A 28 10.60 -4.81 -2.69
N LEU A 29 9.55 -4.88 -3.52
CA LEU A 29 9.23 -6.08 -4.30
C LEU A 29 10.33 -6.43 -5.30
N ASP A 30 11.00 -5.43 -5.90
CA ASP A 30 12.15 -5.64 -6.77
C ASP A 30 13.33 -6.25 -6.03
N THR A 31 13.60 -5.78 -4.80
CA THR A 31 14.66 -6.34 -3.95
C THR A 31 14.42 -7.83 -3.65
N LEU A 32 13.16 -8.25 -3.61
CA LEU A 32 12.77 -9.64 -3.34
C LEU A 32 12.43 -10.46 -4.60
N GLY A 33 12.47 -9.87 -5.79
CA GLY A 33 12.07 -10.55 -7.04
C GLY A 33 10.57 -10.86 -7.15
N LEU A 34 9.72 -10.13 -6.43
CA LEU A 34 8.29 -10.40 -6.31
C LEU A 34 7.48 -9.54 -7.27
N ARG A 35 6.31 -10.06 -7.69
CA ARG A 35 5.43 -9.39 -8.67
C ARG A 35 4.19 -8.76 -8.05
N GLN A 36 3.92 -9.04 -6.78
CA GLN A 36 2.72 -8.61 -6.09
C GLN A 36 3.03 -8.23 -4.65
N GLY A 37 2.38 -7.15 -4.18
CA GLY A 37 2.41 -6.75 -2.78
C GLY A 37 1.15 -6.03 -2.34
N TYR A 38 1.01 -5.87 -1.02
CA TYR A 38 -0.12 -5.22 -0.36
C TYR A 38 0.32 -3.90 0.24
N LEU A 39 -0.46 -2.85 -0.04
CA LEU A 39 -0.30 -1.51 0.53
C LEU A 39 -1.52 -1.21 1.40
N VAL A 40 -1.33 -1.25 2.73
CA VAL A 40 -2.40 -0.92 3.69
C VAL A 40 -2.28 0.54 4.07
N ILE A 41 -3.34 1.30 3.88
CA ILE A 41 -3.40 2.74 4.14
C ILE A 41 -4.36 2.98 5.29
N PHE A 42 -3.84 3.48 6.40
CA PHE A 42 -4.64 3.93 7.54
C PHE A 42 -4.89 5.43 7.45
N ASP A 43 -6.17 5.82 7.36
CA ASP A 43 -6.63 7.20 7.26
C ASP A 43 -7.29 7.68 8.58
N PRO A 44 -6.58 8.45 9.43
CA PRO A 44 -7.13 8.99 10.67
C PRO A 44 -8.04 10.21 10.44
N GLY A 45 -8.22 10.67 9.20
CA GLY A 45 -9.05 11.83 8.87
C GLY A 45 -10.53 11.62 9.19
N ASP A 46 -11.28 12.71 9.26
CA ASP A 46 -12.73 12.68 9.48
C ASP A 46 -13.43 12.44 8.13
N LYS A 47 -13.52 11.17 7.75
CA LYS A 47 -14.23 10.68 6.56
C LYS A 47 -15.25 9.64 7.00
N GLU A 48 -16.33 9.51 6.24
CA GLU A 48 -17.31 8.45 6.45
C GLU A 48 -16.64 7.08 6.34
N TRP A 49 -17.12 6.13 7.14
CA TRP A 49 -16.51 4.81 7.24
C TRP A 49 -16.51 4.06 5.89
N GLU A 50 -17.54 4.28 5.08
CA GLU A 50 -17.65 3.73 3.73
C GLU A 50 -16.55 4.23 2.78
N GLU A 51 -16.01 5.44 3.01
CA GLU A 51 -14.92 5.99 2.21
C GLU A 51 -13.54 5.49 2.67
N LYS A 52 -13.44 5.09 3.95
CA LYS A 52 -12.20 4.54 4.53
C LYS A 52 -11.99 3.10 4.12
N LEU A 53 -13.04 2.30 4.10
CA LEU A 53 -12.98 0.89 3.72
C LEU A 53 -13.03 0.70 2.21
N TYR A 54 -11.86 0.58 1.59
CA TYR A 54 -11.78 0.26 0.18
C TYR A 54 -10.76 -0.82 -0.13
N TYR A 55 -11.00 -1.51 -1.24
CA TYR A 55 -10.08 -2.45 -1.86
C TYR A 55 -9.85 -2.00 -3.30
N LYS A 56 -8.58 -1.82 -3.69
CA LYS A 56 -8.24 -1.39 -5.05
C LYS A 56 -7.01 -2.13 -5.56
N GLU A 57 -7.14 -2.73 -6.74
CA GLU A 57 -6.01 -3.31 -7.46
C GLU A 57 -5.48 -2.33 -8.49
N THR A 58 -4.17 -2.26 -8.62
CA THR A 58 -3.53 -1.45 -9.66
C THR A 58 -2.23 -2.08 -10.12
N ASP A 59 -1.96 -1.95 -11.41
CA ASP A 59 -0.65 -2.26 -11.97
C ASP A 59 0.22 -1.00 -11.91
N TYR A 60 1.35 -1.09 -11.21
CA TYR A 60 2.30 0.00 -11.05
C TYR A 60 3.71 -0.55 -11.31
N ASN A 61 4.40 0.01 -12.31
CA ASN A 61 5.71 -0.47 -12.80
C ASN A 61 5.77 -1.99 -13.06
N GLY A 62 4.71 -2.55 -13.64
CA GLY A 62 4.62 -3.99 -13.95
C GLY A 62 4.48 -4.90 -12.72
N LYS A 63 4.18 -4.33 -11.55
CA LYS A 63 3.84 -5.05 -10.32
C LYS A 63 2.37 -4.84 -10.00
N LYS A 64 1.73 -5.89 -9.49
CA LYS A 64 0.38 -5.81 -8.96
C LYS A 64 0.44 -5.28 -7.52
N ILE A 65 -0.18 -4.13 -7.28
CA ILE A 65 -0.35 -3.56 -5.95
C ILE A 65 -1.81 -3.70 -5.54
N ILE A 66 -2.03 -4.37 -4.40
CA ILE A 66 -3.33 -4.45 -3.75
C ILE A 66 -3.37 -3.41 -2.65
N MET A 67 -4.26 -2.42 -2.77
CA MET A 67 -4.45 -1.38 -1.77
C MET A 67 -5.66 -1.69 -0.91
N ILE A 68 -5.49 -1.54 0.41
CA ILE A 68 -6.55 -1.72 1.40
C ILE A 68 -6.61 -0.44 2.24
N GLY A 69 -7.75 0.23 2.22
CA GLY A 69 -8.04 1.37 3.10
C GLY A 69 -8.68 0.91 4.41
N LEU A 70 -8.26 1.53 5.52
CA LEU A 70 -8.76 1.33 6.89
C LEU A 70 -8.81 2.66 7.65
#